data_AF-A0A6N9NSD8-F1
#
_entry.id   AF-A0A6N9NSD8-F1
#
_cell.length_a   1.000
_cell.length_b   1.000
_cell.length_c   1.000
_cell.angle_alpha   90.00
_cell.angle_beta   90.00
_cell.angle_gamma   90.00
#
_symmetry.space_group_name_H-M   'P 1'
#
loop_
_entity.id
_entity.type
_entity.pdbx_description
1 polymer ?
#
loop_
_entity_poly.entity_id
_entity_poly.type
_entity_poly.pdbx_seq_one_letter_code
_entity_poly.pdbx_strand_id
1 'polypeptide(L)'
;MERYLVVIDMQKDFIDGALGSSMAQAIVPAVVQKIQGYKPGNVYATRDTHFGNYLETLEGKKLPVPHCIKGSDGWQIDPRVAAAMPEAKIFDKYTFGSEGLAEALYQRSLAGEMEIEIVGLCTDICVVSNALLLRAKLPGTVIRVDPACCAGVTEESHRAALKTMEMCQVEVWGTKPENVGEEKRPAEGKPAAGKK
;
A
#
# COMPACT_ATOMS: atom_id res chain seq x y z
N MET A 1 10.53 16.39 11.16
CA MET A 1 10.02 15.10 10.67
C MET A 1 9.63 15.25 9.21
N GLU A 2 10.29 14.53 8.32
CA GLU A 2 9.97 14.54 6.88
C GLU A 2 8.80 13.60 6.57
N ARG A 3 7.98 13.94 5.58
CA ARG A 3 6.83 13.11 5.17
C ARG A 3 7.02 12.66 3.74
N TYR A 4 6.82 11.36 3.51
CA TYR A 4 6.92 10.73 2.21
C TYR A 4 5.59 10.11 1.80
N LEU A 5 5.23 10.26 0.53
CA LEU A 5 4.07 9.61 -0.05
C LEU A 5 4.53 8.46 -0.93
N VAL A 6 3.88 7.31 -0.79
CA VAL A 6 4.07 6.13 -1.62
C VAL A 6 2.81 5.89 -2.43
N VAL A 7 2.90 6.05 -3.74
CA VAL A 7 1.81 5.86 -4.71
C VAL A 7 1.96 4.50 -5.38
N ILE A 8 1.10 3.55 -5.02
CA ILE A 8 1.19 2.17 -5.48
C ILE A 8 0.39 1.98 -6.77
N ASP A 9 1.08 1.56 -7.83
CA ASP A 9 0.53 0.96 -9.05
C ASP A 9 -0.65 1.71 -9.68
N MET A 10 -0.61 3.05 -9.72
CA MET A 10 -1.61 3.89 -10.39
C MET A 10 -1.44 3.85 -11.92
N GLN A 11 -1.41 2.65 -12.49
CA GLN A 11 -1.24 2.38 -13.92
C GLN A 11 -2.59 2.30 -14.64
N LYS A 12 -2.57 2.58 -15.95
CA LYS A 12 -3.78 2.53 -16.79
C LYS A 12 -4.49 1.18 -16.69
N ASP A 13 -3.75 0.07 -16.75
CA ASP A 13 -4.34 -1.28 -16.68
C ASP A 13 -5.12 -1.54 -15.39
N PHE A 14 -4.76 -0.91 -14.27
CA PHE A 14 -5.48 -1.06 -13.00
C PHE A 14 -6.61 -0.04 -12.80
N ILE A 15 -6.71 0.98 -13.66
CA ILE A 15 -7.71 2.05 -13.54
C ILE A 15 -8.85 1.81 -14.53
N ASP A 16 -8.56 1.86 -15.83
CA ASP A 16 -9.55 1.76 -16.91
C ASP A 16 -9.14 0.79 -18.04
N GLY A 17 -8.01 0.08 -17.88
CA GLY A 17 -7.53 -0.94 -18.79
C GLY A 17 -7.89 -2.37 -18.36
N ALA A 18 -6.96 -3.31 -18.56
CA ALA A 18 -7.21 -4.76 -18.49
C ALA A 18 -7.82 -5.25 -17.18
N LEU A 19 -7.47 -4.62 -16.05
CA LEU A 19 -7.92 -4.91 -14.70
C LEU A 19 -8.57 -3.68 -14.03
N GLY A 20 -9.08 -2.76 -14.83
CA GLY A 20 -9.72 -1.53 -14.36
C GLY A 20 -11.04 -1.79 -13.61
N SER A 21 -11.41 -0.84 -12.75
CA SER A 21 -12.68 -0.87 -12.03
C SER A 21 -13.24 0.54 -11.78
N SER A 22 -14.54 0.65 -11.55
CA SER A 22 -15.16 1.93 -11.16
C SER A 22 -14.61 2.46 -9.84
N MET A 23 -14.25 1.58 -8.91
CA MET A 23 -13.64 1.95 -7.63
C MET A 23 -12.24 2.53 -7.84
N ALA A 24 -11.42 1.92 -8.70
CA ALA A 24 -10.09 2.42 -9.05
C ALA A 24 -10.15 3.78 -9.77
N GLN A 25 -11.09 3.96 -10.71
CA GLN A 25 -11.31 5.24 -11.39
C GLN A 25 -11.74 6.35 -10.42
N ALA A 26 -12.59 6.02 -9.43
CA ALA A 26 -13.13 6.99 -8.49
C ALA A 26 -12.06 7.62 -7.58
N ILE A 27 -10.98 6.90 -7.26
CA ILE A 27 -9.93 7.42 -6.37
C ILE A 27 -8.91 8.32 -7.08
N VAL A 28 -8.85 8.32 -8.42
CA VAL A 28 -7.81 9.05 -9.17
C VAL A 28 -7.75 10.54 -8.80
N PRO A 29 -8.87 11.29 -8.73
CA PRO A 29 -8.83 12.70 -8.32
C PRO A 29 -8.29 12.90 -6.90
N ALA A 30 -8.66 12.02 -5.96
CA ALA A 30 -8.22 12.09 -4.57
C ALA A 30 -6.71 11.80 -4.44
N VAL A 31 -6.21 10.80 -5.18
CA VAL A 31 -4.77 10.50 -5.25
C VAL A 31 -4.00 11.68 -5.83
N VAL A 32 -4.47 12.29 -6.93
CA VAL A 32 -3.84 13.48 -7.53
C VAL A 32 -3.79 14.63 -6.52
N GLN A 33 -4.89 14.90 -5.81
CA GLN A 33 -4.93 15.93 -4.78
C GLN A 33 -3.98 15.62 -3.62
N LYS A 34 -3.89 14.35 -3.20
CA LYS A 34 -2.98 13.92 -2.14
C LYS A 34 -1.53 14.18 -2.50
N ILE A 35 -1.12 13.82 -3.72
CA ILE A 35 0.24 14.03 -4.24
C ILE A 35 0.66 15.50 -4.13
N GLN A 36 -0.23 16.43 -4.46
CA GLN A 36 0.05 17.88 -4.40
C GLN A 36 0.32 18.40 -2.98
N GLY A 37 -0.07 17.66 -1.94
CA GLY A 37 0.21 17.98 -0.54
C GLY A 37 1.64 17.64 -0.09
N TYR A 38 2.44 16.99 -0.94
CA TYR A 38 3.79 16.56 -0.64
C TYR A 38 4.83 17.40 -1.38
N LYS A 39 6.02 17.56 -0.77
CA LYS A 39 7.14 18.26 -1.39
C LYS A 39 7.60 17.50 -2.65
N PRO A 40 8.00 18.20 -3.73
CA PRO A 40 8.71 17.55 -4.82
C PRO A 40 9.92 16.76 -4.31
N GLY A 41 10.15 15.57 -4.87
CA GLY A 41 11.21 14.64 -4.42
C GLY A 41 10.86 13.78 -3.20
N ASN A 42 9.73 14.03 -2.50
CA ASN A 42 9.24 13.19 -1.40
C ASN A 42 8.15 12.19 -1.83
N VAL A 43 7.87 12.09 -3.13
CA VAL A 43 6.91 11.13 -3.68
C VAL A 43 7.66 9.95 -4.29
N TYR A 44 7.27 8.77 -3.88
CA TYR A 44 7.75 7.48 -4.38
C TYR A 44 6.57 6.79 -5.04
N ALA A 45 6.83 6.04 -6.10
CA ALA A 45 5.77 5.29 -6.78
C ALA A 45 6.24 3.91 -7.18
N THR A 46 5.31 2.97 -7.29
CA THR A 46 5.59 1.66 -7.90
C THR A 46 4.87 1.52 -9.22
N ARG A 47 5.43 0.65 -10.05
CA ARG A 47 4.83 0.22 -11.30
C ARG A 47 4.95 -1.29 -11.39
N ASP A 48 3.82 -1.98 -11.29
CA ASP A 48 3.78 -3.41 -11.54
C ASP A 48 4.20 -3.69 -12.99
N THR A 49 5.02 -4.71 -13.17
CA THR A 49 5.75 -4.94 -14.42
C THR A 49 5.82 -6.42 -14.72
N HIS A 50 5.11 -6.81 -15.77
CA HIS A 50 5.11 -8.16 -16.31
C HIS A 50 5.75 -8.20 -17.71
N PHE A 51 5.94 -9.42 -18.22
CA PHE A 51 6.61 -9.67 -19.50
C PHE A 51 5.79 -10.65 -20.35
N GLY A 52 6.24 -10.90 -21.58
CA GLY A 52 5.52 -11.73 -22.55
C GLY A 52 5.18 -13.15 -22.07
N ASN A 53 5.94 -13.68 -21.10
CA ASN A 53 5.69 -15.00 -20.49
C ASN A 53 4.72 -14.95 -19.29
N TYR A 54 3.97 -13.86 -19.09
CA TYR A 54 3.10 -13.68 -17.92
C TYR A 54 2.20 -14.89 -17.65
N LEU A 55 1.55 -15.43 -18.69
CA LEU A 55 0.63 -16.57 -18.56
C LEU A 55 1.31 -17.88 -18.12
N GLU A 56 2.64 -17.95 -18.20
CA GLU A 56 3.43 -19.11 -17.73
C GLU A 56 3.80 -19.00 -16.25
N THR A 57 3.71 -17.80 -15.67
CA THR A 57 4.03 -17.52 -14.26
C THR A 57 2.99 -18.10 -13.31
N LEU A 58 3.30 -18.16 -12.00
CA LEU A 58 2.33 -18.59 -10.99
C LEU A 58 1.13 -17.64 -10.92
N GLU A 59 1.40 -16.33 -11.05
CA GLU A 59 0.36 -15.32 -11.03
C GLU A 59 -0.54 -15.43 -12.26
N GLY A 60 0.03 -15.47 -13.46
CA GLY A 60 -0.74 -15.60 -14.70
C GLY A 60 -1.57 -16.88 -14.81
N LYS A 61 -1.18 -17.96 -14.11
CA LYS A 61 -2.00 -19.17 -13.97
C LYS A 61 -3.21 -18.99 -13.06
N LYS A 62 -3.12 -18.10 -12.05
CA LYS A 62 -4.21 -17.79 -11.11
C LYS A 62 -5.08 -16.62 -11.57
N LEU A 63 -4.50 -15.69 -12.33
CA LEU A 63 -5.14 -14.54 -12.96
C LEU A 63 -4.75 -14.51 -14.44
N PRO A 64 -5.44 -15.27 -15.32
CA PRO A 64 -5.07 -15.41 -16.72
C PRO A 64 -5.46 -14.21 -17.59
N VAL A 65 -5.15 -13.00 -17.11
CA VAL A 65 -5.39 -11.71 -17.79
C VAL A 65 -4.05 -11.00 -17.91
N PRO A 66 -3.44 -10.96 -19.12
CA PRO A 66 -2.24 -10.18 -19.35
C PRO A 66 -2.49 -8.70 -19.02
N HIS A 67 -1.64 -8.13 -18.20
CA HIS A 67 -1.71 -6.73 -17.78
C HIS A 67 -0.30 -6.23 -17.47
N CYS A 68 -0.13 -4.91 -17.42
CA CYS A 68 1.11 -4.26 -17.01
C CYS A 68 2.36 -4.80 -17.73
N ILE A 69 2.21 -5.22 -18.99
CA ILE A 69 3.31 -5.74 -19.80
C ILE A 69 4.28 -4.61 -20.11
N LYS A 70 5.55 -4.77 -19.75
CA LYS A 70 6.56 -3.72 -19.86
C LYS A 70 6.57 -3.06 -21.24
N GLY A 71 6.43 -1.74 -21.26
CA GLY A 71 6.42 -0.91 -22.46
C GLY A 71 5.06 -0.79 -23.16
N SER A 72 4.03 -1.52 -22.73
CA SER A 72 2.67 -1.33 -23.24
C SER A 72 2.07 0.01 -22.79
N ASP A 73 0.94 0.39 -23.39
CA ASP A 73 0.18 1.55 -22.93
C ASP A 73 -0.39 1.31 -21.52
N GLY A 74 -1.00 0.14 -21.30
CA GLY A 74 -1.57 -0.27 -20.02
C GLY A 74 -0.57 -0.25 -18.85
N TRP A 75 0.71 -0.50 -19.14
CA TRP A 75 1.79 -0.44 -18.16
C TRP A 75 2.12 0.99 -17.70
N GLN A 76 1.83 2.03 -18.47
CA GLN A 76 2.15 3.40 -18.07
C GLN A 76 1.32 3.83 -16.85
N ILE A 77 1.91 4.70 -16.01
CA ILE A 77 1.16 5.41 -14.96
C ILE A 77 0.07 6.28 -15.62
N ASP A 78 -1.11 6.36 -15.01
CA ASP A 78 -2.19 7.23 -15.47
C ASP A 78 -1.65 8.65 -15.70
N PRO A 79 -1.95 9.28 -16.85
CA PRO A 79 -1.34 10.55 -17.22
C PRO A 79 -1.63 11.68 -16.22
N ARG A 80 -2.79 11.66 -15.54
CA ARG A 80 -3.14 12.67 -14.52
C ARG A 80 -2.28 12.48 -13.28
N VAL A 81 -2.06 11.24 -12.87
CA VAL A 81 -1.21 10.90 -11.73
C VAL A 81 0.25 11.21 -12.05
N ALA A 82 0.75 10.80 -13.23
CA ALA A 82 2.10 11.10 -13.67
C ALA A 82 2.37 12.61 -13.73
N ALA A 83 1.43 13.40 -14.24
CA ALA A 83 1.53 14.87 -14.27
C ALA A 83 1.57 15.50 -12.87
N ALA A 84 0.95 14.87 -11.87
CA ALA A 84 0.98 15.36 -10.49
C ALA A 84 2.30 15.10 -9.77
N MET A 85 3.10 14.12 -10.22
CA MET A 85 4.34 13.69 -9.56
C MET A 85 5.58 13.65 -10.49
N PRO A 86 5.92 14.74 -11.19
CA PRO A 86 6.98 14.74 -12.20
C PRO A 86 8.37 14.37 -11.68
N GLU A 87 8.61 14.55 -10.37
CA GLU A 87 9.88 14.24 -9.71
C GLU A 87 9.83 12.95 -8.88
N ALA A 88 8.75 12.15 -9.01
CA ALA A 88 8.63 10.93 -8.24
C ALA A 88 9.69 9.90 -8.63
N LYS A 89 10.23 9.21 -7.62
CA LYS A 89 11.07 8.04 -7.84
C LYS A 89 10.19 6.82 -8.09
N ILE A 90 10.19 6.30 -9.31
CA ILE A 90 9.37 5.15 -9.72
C ILE A 90 10.18 3.85 -9.64
N PHE A 91 9.59 2.82 -9.04
CA PHE A 91 10.17 1.49 -8.90
C PHE A 91 9.33 0.49 -9.71
N ASP A 92 9.92 -0.02 -10.79
CA ASP A 92 9.37 -1.16 -11.51
C ASP A 92 9.53 -2.42 -10.64
N LYS A 93 8.43 -3.14 -10.39
CA LYS A 93 8.41 -4.37 -9.59
C LYS A 93 7.72 -5.50 -10.34
N TYR A 94 8.13 -6.74 -10.09
CA TYR A 94 7.52 -7.97 -10.62
C TYR A 94 6.88 -8.82 -9.50
N THR A 95 6.70 -8.21 -8.33
CA THR A 95 6.15 -8.78 -7.09
C THR A 95 5.12 -7.81 -6.50
N PHE A 96 4.23 -8.28 -5.63
CA PHE A 96 3.21 -7.41 -5.02
C PHE A 96 3.82 -6.30 -4.15
N GLY A 97 4.77 -6.64 -3.27
CA GLY A 97 5.59 -5.68 -2.52
C GLY A 97 6.89 -5.33 -3.27
N SER A 98 7.38 -4.10 -3.14
CA SER A 98 8.64 -3.65 -3.75
C SER A 98 9.79 -3.59 -2.74
N GLU A 99 10.73 -4.53 -2.86
CA GLU A 99 11.94 -4.57 -2.02
C GLU A 99 12.84 -3.36 -2.28
N GLY A 100 13.01 -2.96 -3.55
CA GLY A 100 13.79 -1.77 -3.90
C GLY A 100 13.21 -0.46 -3.34
N LEU A 101 11.88 -0.33 -3.30
CA LEU A 101 11.21 0.79 -2.64
C LEU A 101 11.49 0.78 -1.13
N ALA A 102 11.30 -0.38 -0.49
CA ALA A 102 11.53 -0.54 0.94
C ALA A 102 12.97 -0.22 1.35
N GLU A 103 13.95 -0.67 0.54
CA GLU A 103 15.35 -0.35 0.77
C GLU A 103 15.63 1.14 0.58
N ALA A 104 15.06 1.78 -0.44
CA ALA A 104 15.22 3.22 -0.64
C ALA A 104 14.66 4.06 0.54
N LEU A 105 13.51 3.67 1.08
CA LEU A 105 12.92 4.33 2.26
C LEU A 105 13.69 4.01 3.55
N TYR A 106 14.24 2.80 3.67
CA TYR A 106 15.16 2.47 4.76
C TYR A 106 16.39 3.37 4.76
N GLN A 107 17.04 3.55 3.62
CA GLN A 107 18.17 4.48 3.53
C GLN A 107 17.77 5.92 3.88
N ARG A 108 16.56 6.37 3.53
CA ARG A 108 16.05 7.68 3.96
C ARG A 108 15.88 7.78 5.48
N SER A 109 15.39 6.72 6.12
CA SER A 109 15.17 6.69 7.57
C SER A 109 16.45 6.85 8.39
N LEU A 110 17.61 6.49 7.81
CA LEU A 110 18.91 6.68 8.46
C LEU A 110 19.33 8.16 8.57
N ALA A 111 18.73 9.06 7.78
CA ALA A 111 19.05 10.48 7.79
C ALA A 111 18.23 11.29 8.81
N GLY A 112 17.18 10.71 9.40
CA GLY A 112 16.36 11.37 10.42
C GLY A 112 14.93 10.84 10.48
N GLU A 113 14.16 11.38 11.43
CA GLU A 113 12.76 10.99 11.63
C GLU A 113 11.88 11.30 10.43
N MET A 114 11.09 10.30 10.04
CA MET A 114 10.19 10.39 8.90
C MET A 114 8.88 9.62 9.14
N GLU A 115 7.88 9.96 8.32
CA GLU A 115 6.61 9.24 8.22
C GLU A 115 6.33 8.88 6.76
N ILE A 116 5.58 7.80 6.57
CA ILE A 116 5.16 7.31 5.25
C ILE A 116 3.63 7.28 5.20
N GLU A 117 3.05 7.86 4.14
CA GLU A 117 1.66 7.63 3.77
C GLU A 117 1.62 6.80 2.48
N ILE A 118 0.70 5.83 2.42
CA ILE A 118 0.54 4.90 1.30
C ILE A 118 -0.85 5.10 0.69
N VAL A 119 -0.90 5.19 -0.64
CA VAL A 119 -2.12 5.31 -1.45
C VAL A 119 -2.00 4.45 -2.70
N GLY A 120 -3.11 4.16 -3.38
CA GLY A 120 -3.12 3.52 -4.70
C GLY A 120 -3.83 2.18 -4.78
N LEU A 121 -3.32 1.27 -5.61
CA LEU A 121 -4.03 0.09 -6.11
C LEU A 121 -3.20 -1.21 -6.01
N CYS A 122 -3.80 -2.39 -5.89
CA CYS A 122 -5.08 -2.62 -5.19
C CYS A 122 -4.82 -2.65 -3.68
N THR A 123 -5.79 -2.18 -2.89
CA THR A 123 -5.68 -2.13 -1.41
C THR A 123 -5.32 -3.49 -0.83
N ASP A 124 -5.96 -4.52 -1.37
CA ASP A 124 -5.93 -5.92 -0.97
C ASP A 124 -4.83 -6.77 -1.61
N ILE A 125 -3.96 -6.16 -2.40
CA ILE A 125 -2.82 -6.84 -3.02
C ILE A 125 -1.54 -6.04 -2.81
N CYS A 126 -1.28 -5.02 -3.64
CA CYS A 126 -0.01 -4.32 -3.64
C CYS A 126 0.11 -3.30 -2.50
N VAL A 127 -0.97 -2.60 -2.14
CA VAL A 127 -0.93 -1.62 -1.04
C VAL A 127 -0.65 -2.33 0.29
N VAL A 128 -1.44 -3.35 0.65
CA VAL A 128 -1.20 -4.13 1.87
C VAL A 128 0.17 -4.80 1.86
N SER A 129 0.62 -5.36 0.72
CA SER A 129 1.94 -5.99 0.62
C SER A 129 3.07 -4.99 0.88
N ASN A 130 3.02 -3.80 0.29
CA ASN A 130 4.03 -2.76 0.53
C ASN A 130 3.93 -2.20 1.95
N ALA A 131 2.74 -2.00 2.49
CA ALA A 131 2.55 -1.53 3.86
C ALA A 131 3.15 -2.49 4.89
N LEU A 132 2.88 -3.79 4.77
CA LEU A 132 3.44 -4.81 5.66
C LEU A 132 4.95 -4.98 5.49
N LEU A 133 5.46 -4.91 4.26
CA LEU A 133 6.89 -4.94 3.99
C LEU A 133 7.61 -3.75 4.64
N LEU A 134 7.07 -2.54 4.46
CA LEU A 134 7.61 -1.33 5.07
C LEU A 134 7.52 -1.39 6.60
N ARG A 135 6.40 -1.88 7.14
CA ARG A 135 6.24 -2.07 8.60
C ARG A 135 7.30 -3.01 9.17
N ALA A 136 7.57 -4.11 8.47
CA ALA A 136 8.59 -5.08 8.88
C ALA A 136 10.02 -4.51 8.79
N LYS A 137 10.31 -3.71 7.76
CA LYS A 137 11.63 -3.11 7.53
C LYS A 137 11.89 -1.87 8.40
N LEU A 138 10.83 -1.13 8.75
CA LEU A 138 10.89 0.18 9.43
C LEU A 138 10.08 0.16 10.74
N PRO A 139 10.52 -0.60 11.77
CA PRO A 139 9.74 -0.80 12.99
C PRO A 139 9.42 0.50 13.76
N GLY A 140 10.23 1.55 13.63
CA GLY A 140 10.06 2.85 14.30
C GLY A 140 9.47 3.96 13.43
N THR A 141 9.09 3.68 12.18
CA THR A 141 8.51 4.68 11.28
C THR A 141 7.00 4.61 11.33
N VAL A 142 6.34 5.77 11.46
CA VAL A 142 4.89 5.84 11.35
C VAL A 142 4.49 5.61 9.90
N ILE A 143 3.61 4.64 9.69
CA ILE A 143 3.07 4.30 8.37
C ILE A 143 1.56 4.50 8.43
N ARG A 144 1.04 5.25 7.46
CA ARG A 144 -0.38 5.53 7.30
C ARG A 144 -0.89 5.06 5.95
N VAL A 145 -2.17 4.71 5.90
CA VAL A 145 -2.90 4.50 4.65
C VAL A 145 -4.16 5.36 4.67
N ASP A 146 -4.47 6.01 3.55
CA ASP A 146 -5.72 6.77 3.39
C ASP A 146 -6.73 5.95 2.56
N PRO A 147 -7.79 5.41 3.18
CA PRO A 147 -8.82 4.66 2.45
C PRO A 147 -9.46 5.44 1.31
N ALA A 148 -9.59 6.77 1.43
CA ALA A 148 -10.19 7.60 0.38
C ALA A 148 -9.29 7.71 -0.87
N CYS A 149 -8.01 7.33 -0.75
CA CYS A 149 -7.03 7.30 -1.83
C CYS A 149 -6.61 5.86 -2.19
N CYS A 150 -7.42 4.86 -1.82
CA CYS A 150 -7.15 3.45 -2.03
C CYS A 150 -8.38 2.73 -2.57
N ALA A 151 -8.20 1.83 -3.53
CA ALA A 151 -9.26 0.98 -4.02
C ALA A 151 -8.81 -0.48 -4.07
N GLY A 152 -9.68 -1.39 -3.64
CA GLY A 152 -9.43 -2.82 -3.73
C GLY A 152 -10.05 -3.44 -4.98
N VAL A 153 -9.82 -4.74 -5.18
CA VAL A 153 -10.52 -5.51 -6.22
C VAL A 153 -12.02 -5.55 -5.95
N THR A 154 -12.39 -5.68 -4.67
CA THR A 154 -13.77 -5.56 -4.20
C THR A 154 -13.81 -4.69 -2.95
N GLU A 155 -14.98 -4.16 -2.63
CA GLU A 155 -15.20 -3.41 -1.40
C GLU A 155 -14.99 -4.28 -0.14
N GLU A 156 -15.32 -5.57 -0.20
CA GLU A 156 -15.07 -6.51 0.90
C GLU A 156 -13.58 -6.73 1.13
N SER A 157 -12.84 -7.08 0.07
CA SER A 157 -11.40 -7.32 0.16
C SER A 157 -10.62 -6.06 0.51
N HIS A 158 -11.04 -4.89 0.00
CA HIS A 158 -10.53 -3.58 0.41
C HIS A 158 -10.59 -3.40 1.95
N ARG A 159 -11.76 -3.60 2.55
CA ARG A 159 -11.94 -3.49 4.01
C ARG A 159 -11.15 -4.54 4.78
N ALA A 160 -11.09 -5.78 4.29
CA ALA A 160 -10.29 -6.83 4.91
C ALA A 160 -8.80 -6.46 4.96
N ALA A 161 -8.26 -5.90 3.87
CA ALA A 161 -6.88 -5.47 3.77
C ALA A 161 -6.56 -4.28 4.67
N LEU A 162 -7.45 -3.29 4.74
CA LEU A 162 -7.34 -2.20 5.73
C LEU A 162 -7.28 -2.76 7.14
N LYS A 163 -8.14 -3.74 7.47
CA LYS A 163 -8.12 -4.37 8.79
C LYS A 163 -6.81 -5.10 9.08
N THR A 164 -6.26 -5.82 8.10
CA THR A 164 -4.94 -6.44 8.23
C THR A 164 -3.85 -5.40 8.52
N MET A 165 -3.87 -4.27 7.82
CA MET A 165 -2.92 -3.17 8.06
C MET A 165 -3.04 -2.59 9.48
N GLU A 166 -4.25 -2.36 9.98
CA GLU A 166 -4.48 -1.91 11.38
C GLU A 166 -3.87 -2.89 12.39
N MET A 167 -4.08 -4.20 12.20
CA MET A 167 -3.53 -5.24 13.09
C MET A 167 -2.00 -5.22 13.13
N CYS A 168 -1.36 -4.74 12.07
CA CYS A 168 0.08 -4.56 11.99
C CYS A 168 0.56 -3.17 12.40
N GLN A 169 -0.29 -2.38 13.07
CA GLN A 169 0.01 -1.02 13.54
C GLN A 169 0.31 -0.02 12.40
N VAL A 170 -0.26 -0.24 11.22
CA VAL A 170 -0.38 0.79 10.19
C VAL A 170 -1.63 1.61 10.51
N GLU A 171 -1.49 2.93 10.61
CA GLU A 171 -2.62 3.80 10.92
C GLU A 171 -3.51 3.95 9.68
N VAL A 172 -4.81 3.71 9.83
CA VAL A 172 -5.79 3.91 8.76
C VAL A 172 -6.46 5.27 8.97
N TRP A 173 -6.33 6.17 7.99
CA TRP A 173 -6.90 7.52 8.10
C TRP A 173 -8.42 7.46 8.29
N GLY A 174 -8.94 8.28 9.21
CA GLY A 174 -10.37 8.34 9.51
C GLY A 174 -10.88 7.26 10.47
N THR A 175 -10.08 6.25 10.84
CA THR A 175 -10.43 5.37 11.97
C THR A 175 -9.99 6.07 13.25
N LYS A 176 -10.96 6.53 14.06
CA LYS A 176 -10.66 6.81 15.47
C LYS A 176 -10.24 5.47 16.08
N PRO A 177 -9.22 5.41 16.96
CA PRO A 177 -9.00 4.20 17.72
C PRO A 177 -10.28 3.91 18.49
N GLU A 178 -11.02 2.88 18.08
CA GLU A 178 -12.05 2.32 18.93
C GLU A 178 -11.32 1.89 20.19
N ASN A 179 -11.75 2.41 21.34
CA ASN A 179 -11.26 1.95 22.63
C ASN A 179 -11.34 0.43 22.60
N VAL A 180 -10.19 -0.23 22.50
CA VAL A 180 -10.11 -1.68 22.68
C VAL A 180 -10.67 -1.89 24.07
N GLY A 181 -11.90 -2.40 24.11
CA GLY A 181 -12.63 -2.60 25.34
C GLY A 181 -11.72 -3.33 26.30
N GLU A 182 -11.75 -2.92 27.57
CA GLU A 182 -11.16 -3.69 28.66
C GLU A 182 -11.75 -5.10 28.64
N GLU A 183 -11.16 -5.99 27.85
CA GLU A 183 -11.37 -7.41 27.98
C GLU A 183 -10.71 -7.75 29.32
N LYS A 184 -11.56 -7.87 30.34
CA LYS A 184 -11.17 -8.30 31.68
C LYS A 184 -10.33 -9.56 31.52
N ARG A 185 -9.01 -9.41 31.75
CA ARG A 185 -8.12 -10.54 31.97
C ARG A 185 -8.82 -11.48 32.97
N PRO A 186 -8.95 -12.78 32.68
CA PRO A 186 -9.45 -13.71 33.67
C PRO A 186 -8.57 -13.60 34.91
N ALA A 187 -9.20 -13.40 36.07
CA ALA A 187 -8.48 -13.28 37.32
C ALA A 187 -7.59 -14.51 37.50
N GLU A 188 -6.28 -14.30 37.60
CA GLU A 188 -5.34 -15.36 37.95
C GLU A 188 -5.80 -16.01 39.25
N GLY A 189 -6.17 -17.30 39.16
CA GLY A 189 -6.58 -18.09 40.31
C GLY A 189 -5.47 -18.08 41.35
N LYS A 190 -5.79 -17.61 42.57
CA LYS A 190 -4.89 -17.70 43.71
C LYS A 190 -4.44 -19.14 43.89
N PRO A 191 -3.13 -19.42 44.06
CA PRO A 191 -2.68 -20.75 44.41
C PRO A 191 -3.25 -21.12 45.78
N ALA A 192 -3.87 -22.29 45.86
CA ALA A 192 -4.36 -22.86 47.09
C ALA A 192 -3.18 -23.04 48.06
N ALA A 193 -3.22 -22.31 49.18
CA ALA A 193 -2.32 -22.54 50.29
C ALA A 193 -2.64 -23.93 50.87
N GLY A 194 -1.78 -24.91 50.55
CA GLY A 194 -1.76 -26.20 51.22
C GLY A 194 -1.54 -25.98 52.72
N LYS A 195 -2.51 -26.41 53.52
CA LYS A 195 -2.34 -26.59 54.96
C LYS A 195 -1.66 -27.93 55.21
N LYS A 196 -0.81 -27.92 56.24
CA LYS A 196 -0.14 -29.06 56.86
C LYS A 196 -1.08 -30.24 57.13
#